data_AF-A0A2N7XTL6-F1
#
_entry.id   AF-A0A2N7XTL6-F1
#
_cell.length_a   1.000
_cell.length_b   1.000
_cell.length_c   1.000
_cell.angle_alpha   90.00
_cell.angle_beta   90.00
_cell.angle_gamma   90.00
#
_symmetry.space_group_name_H-M   'P 1'
#
loop_
_entity.id
_entity.type
_entity.pdbx_description
1 polymer ?
#
loop_
_entity_poly.entity_id
_entity_poly.type
_entity_poly.pdbx_seq_one_letter_code
_entity_poly.pdbx_strand_id
1 'polypeptide(L)'
;MHQATPEPAFKRILQQRPDSWGDDLIARAEAARRRALMLAGVAALIAVLEAVALAALAPLKTVVPYTILVDRQSGYAETIKGLAPGALTQD
;
A
#
# COMPACT_ATOMS: atom_id res chain seq x y z
N MET A 1 5.77 -43.40 -66.61
CA MET A 1 6.59 -42.68 -65.63
C MET A 1 5.85 -41.40 -65.28
N HIS A 2 5.05 -41.42 -64.20
CA HIS A 2 4.22 -40.29 -63.78
C HIS A 2 5.02 -39.53 -62.71
N GLN A 3 5.54 -38.35 -63.03
CA GLN A 3 6.27 -37.55 -62.04
C GLN A 3 5.28 -36.77 -61.16
N ALA A 4 5.48 -36.88 -59.85
CA ALA A 4 4.75 -36.12 -58.86
C ALA A 4 5.09 -34.63 -58.99
N THR A 5 4.06 -33.80 -59.17
CA THR A 5 4.19 -32.35 -59.20
C THR A 5 4.71 -31.85 -57.84
N PRO A 6 5.86 -31.16 -57.77
CA PRO A 6 6.36 -30.65 -56.49
C PRO A 6 5.43 -29.53 -56.00
N GLU A 7 4.90 -29.71 -54.79
CA GLU A 7 4.07 -28.70 -54.13
C GLU A 7 4.89 -27.41 -53.92
N PRO A 8 4.34 -26.23 -54.26
CA PRO A 8 5.07 -24.97 -54.12
C PRO A 8 5.49 -24.76 -52.67
N ALA A 9 6.78 -24.51 -52.44
CA ALA A 9 7.40 -24.36 -51.11
C ALA A 9 6.68 -23.35 -50.20
N PHE A 10 5.98 -22.39 -50.78
CA PHE A 10 5.13 -21.42 -50.07
C PHE A 10 4.03 -22.09 -49.22
N LYS A 11 3.41 -23.18 -49.70
CA LYS A 11 2.34 -23.88 -48.97
C LYS A 11 2.86 -24.51 -47.68
N ARG A 12 4.12 -24.98 -47.67
CA ARG A 12 4.81 -25.46 -46.47
C ARG A 12 5.05 -24.36 -45.43
N ILE A 13 5.39 -23.15 -45.87
CA ILE A 13 5.63 -22.01 -44.96
C ILE A 13 4.34 -21.60 -44.25
N LEU A 14 3.19 -21.64 -44.95
CA LEU A 14 1.90 -21.30 -44.34
C LEU A 14 1.39 -22.39 -43.40
N GLN A 15 1.66 -23.66 -43.70
CA GLN A 15 1.29 -24.80 -42.85
C GLN A 15 2.14 -24.95 -41.58
N GLN A 16 3.29 -24.26 -41.51
CA GLN A 16 4.16 -24.27 -40.33
C GLN A 16 3.77 -23.25 -39.25
N ARG A 17 2.73 -22.43 -39.46
CA ARG A 17 2.24 -21.59 -38.36
C ARG A 17 1.63 -22.49 -37.29
N PRO A 18 2.18 -22.52 -36.07
CA PRO A 18 1.57 -23.26 -35.00
C PRO A 18 0.30 -22.53 -34.56
N ASP A 19 -0.83 -23.24 -34.54
CA ASP A 19 -2.13 -22.73 -34.08
C ASP A 19 -2.09 -22.25 -32.61
N SER A 20 -1.06 -22.63 -31.86
CA SER A 20 -0.90 -22.35 -30.43
C SER A 20 -0.61 -20.90 -30.07
N TRP A 21 -0.26 -20.03 -31.03
CA TRP A 21 0.08 -18.64 -30.72
C TRP A 21 -1.09 -17.87 -30.10
N GLY A 22 -2.33 -18.13 -30.55
CA GLY A 22 -3.52 -17.46 -30.02
C GLY A 22 -3.85 -17.89 -28.59
N ASP A 23 -3.77 -19.19 -28.32
CA ASP A 23 -4.05 -19.78 -27.02
C ASP A 23 -3.06 -19.33 -25.95
N ASP A 24 -1.78 -19.20 -26.32
CA ASP A 24 -0.73 -18.70 -25.44
C ASP A 24 -0.99 -17.26 -24.97
N LEU A 25 -1.58 -16.40 -25.82
CA LEU A 25 -1.88 -15.01 -25.45
C LEU A 25 -3.04 -14.92 -24.46
N ILE A 26 -4.10 -15.71 -24.67
CA ILE A 26 -5.26 -15.74 -23.79
C ILE A 26 -4.87 -16.29 -22.42
N ALA A 27 -4.12 -17.40 -22.39
CA ALA A 27 -3.62 -18.00 -21.15
C ALA A 27 -2.73 -17.03 -20.35
N ARG A 28 -1.88 -16.26 -21.03
CA ARG A 28 -1.04 -15.23 -20.42
C ARG A 28 -1.86 -14.08 -19.82
N ALA A 29 -2.91 -13.63 -20.52
CA ALA A 29 -3.78 -12.56 -20.05
C ALA A 29 -4.55 -12.96 -18.79
N GLU A 30 -5.08 -14.19 -18.74
CA GLU A 30 -5.77 -14.71 -17.57
C GLU A 30 -4.85 -14.87 -16.35
N ALA A 31 -3.63 -15.40 -16.57
CA ALA A 31 -2.63 -15.53 -15.53
C ALA A 31 -2.21 -14.16 -14.95
N ALA A 32 -2.04 -13.15 -15.81
CA ALA A 32 -1.73 -11.78 -15.39
C ALA A 32 -2.86 -11.18 -14.54
N ARG A 33 -4.12 -11.37 -14.95
CA ARG A 33 -5.30 -10.90 -14.22
C ARG A 33 -5.35 -11.46 -12.80
N ARG A 34 -5.12 -12.77 -12.64
CA ARG A 34 -5.11 -13.43 -11.33
C ARG A 34 -4.02 -12.87 -10.41
N ARG A 35 -2.80 -12.69 -10.94
CA ARG A 35 -1.68 -12.09 -10.18
C ARG A 35 -1.97 -10.64 -9.77
N ALA A 36 -2.53 -9.85 -10.69
CA ALA A 36 -2.91 -8.47 -10.41
C ALA A 36 -3.91 -8.37 -9.25
N LEU A 37 -4.90 -9.26 -9.20
CA LEU A 37 -5.87 -9.30 -8.09
C LEU A 37 -5.24 -9.71 -6.76
N MET A 38 -4.29 -10.66 -6.76
CA MET A 38 -3.56 -11.02 -5.54
C MET A 38 -2.75 -9.83 -5.00
N LEU A 39 -2.01 -9.15 -5.87
CA LEU A 39 -1.23 -7.97 -5.48
C LEU A 39 -2.12 -6.83 -4.99
N ALA A 40 -3.26 -6.60 -5.64
CA ALA A 40 -4.24 -5.62 -5.18
C ALA A 40 -4.78 -5.95 -3.77
N GLY A 41 -5.08 -7.22 -3.50
CA GLY A 41 -5.52 -7.67 -2.18
C GLY A 41 -4.43 -7.51 -1.12
N VAL A 42 -3.18 -7.86 -1.43
CA VAL A 42 -2.04 -7.69 -0.52
C VAL A 42 -1.79 -6.21 -0.24
N ALA A 43 -1.81 -5.35 -1.25
CA ALA A 43 -1.64 -3.91 -1.08
C ALA A 43 -2.76 -3.29 -0.23
N ALA A 44 -4.01 -3.70 -0.45
CA ALA A 44 -5.14 -3.25 0.36
C ALA A 44 -4.99 -3.68 1.83
N LEU A 45 -4.52 -4.91 2.08
CA LEU A 45 -4.25 -5.40 3.44
C LEU A 45 -3.16 -4.59 4.13
N ILE A 46 -2.05 -4.30 3.44
CA ILE A 46 -0.95 -3.48 3.97
C ILE A 46 -1.46 -2.08 4.34
N ALA A 47 -2.23 -1.44 3.45
CA ALA A 47 -2.80 -0.12 3.71
C ALA A 47 -3.70 -0.09 4.95
N VAL A 48 -4.52 -1.13 5.16
CA VAL A 48 -5.36 -1.26 6.36
C VAL A 48 -4.52 -1.43 7.62
N LEU A 49 -3.48 -2.28 7.57
CA LEU A 49 -2.57 -2.46 8.70
C LEU A 49 -1.85 -1.17 9.09
N GLU A 50 -1.38 -0.40 8.10
CA GLU A 50 -0.77 0.90 8.33
C GLU A 50 -1.75 1.90 8.93
N ALA A 51 -2.98 1.97 8.41
CA ALA A 51 -4.02 2.85 8.94
C ALA A 51 -4.32 2.57 10.43
N VAL A 52 -4.40 1.28 10.80
CA VAL A 52 -4.58 0.85 12.19
C VAL A 52 -3.38 1.23 13.04
N ALA A 53 -2.15 1.02 12.55
CA ALA A 53 -0.94 1.38 13.27
C ALA A 53 -0.85 2.90 13.53
N LEU A 54 -1.18 3.74 12.54
CA LEU A 54 -1.21 5.19 12.68
C LEU A 54 -2.30 5.65 13.65
N ALA A 55 -3.48 5.05 13.58
CA ALA A 55 -4.57 5.34 14.51
C ALA A 55 -4.19 4.98 15.96
N ALA A 56 -3.48 3.87 16.16
CA ALA A 56 -2.98 3.46 17.47
C ALA A 56 -1.83 4.35 18.00
N LEU A 57 -1.01 4.92 17.10
CA LEU A 57 0.09 5.82 17.47
C LEU A 57 -0.38 7.23 17.83
N ALA A 58 -1.44 7.73 17.18
CA ALA A 58 -1.96 9.08 17.39
C ALA A 58 -2.24 9.46 18.86
N PRO A 59 -2.88 8.61 19.70
CA PRO A 59 -3.28 9.02 21.05
C PRO A 59 -2.17 8.96 22.13
N LEU A 60 -1.02 8.32 21.90
CA LEU A 60 -0.03 8.06 22.97
C LEU A 60 0.72 9.30 23.47
N LYS A 61 0.65 10.42 22.74
CA LYS A 61 1.29 11.69 23.11
C LYS A 61 0.28 12.65 23.72
N THR A 62 -0.07 12.42 24.98
CA THR A 62 -0.79 13.38 25.80
C THR A 62 0.15 14.51 26.22
N VAL A 63 -0.17 15.77 25.90
CA VAL A 63 0.61 16.93 26.34
C VAL A 63 0.29 17.19 27.82
N VAL A 64 1.31 17.14 28.67
CA VAL A 64 1.19 17.58 30.08
C VAL A 64 1.47 19.08 30.11
N PRO A 65 0.48 19.94 30.42
CA PRO A 65 0.71 21.38 30.51
C PRO A 65 1.55 21.70 31.75
N TYR A 66 2.74 22.26 31.55
CA TYR A 66 3.55 22.82 32.62
C TYR A 66 3.35 24.34 32.65
N THR A 67 2.55 24.83 33.59
CA THR A 67 2.41 26.27 33.84
C THR A 67 3.53 26.71 34.78
N ILE A 68 4.48 27.49 34.27
CA ILE A 68 5.54 28.09 35.07
C ILE A 68 5.03 29.45 35.57
N LEU A 69 4.91 29.63 36.89
CA LEU A 69 4.68 30.95 37.49
C LEU A 69 6.03 31.66 37.58
N VAL A 70 6.14 32.83 36.94
CA VAL A 70 7.33 33.68 36.98
C VAL A 70 7.02 34.87 37.87
N ASP A 71 7.76 35.02 38.96
CA ASP A 71 7.66 36.19 39.83
C ASP A 71 8.20 37.45 39.12
N ARG A 72 7.37 38.49 39.05
CA ARG A 72 7.65 39.71 38.28
C ARG A 72 8.76 40.57 38.91
N GLN A 73 9.01 40.45 40.22
CA GLN A 73 9.98 41.31 40.91
C GLN A 73 11.38 40.71 40.95
N SER A 74 11.51 39.38 40.94
CA SER A 74 12.79 38.67 41.08
C SER A 74 13.25 37.91 39.83
N GLY A 75 12.35 37.63 38.87
CA GLY A 75 12.67 36.85 37.67
C GLY A 75 12.97 35.38 37.94
N TYR A 76 12.75 34.90 39.17
CA TYR A 76 12.96 33.49 39.53
C TYR A 76 11.75 32.65 39.04
N ALA A 77 12.04 31.60 38.29
CA ALA A 77 11.06 30.62 37.85
C ALA A 77 11.13 29.40 38.79
N GLU A 78 10.10 29.19 39.61
CA GLU A 78 9.99 28.02 40.47
C GLU A 78 9.23 26.91 39.72
N THR A 79 9.84 25.73 39.59
CA THR A 79 9.29 24.60 38.83
C THR A 79 8.33 23.79 39.69
N ILE A 80 7.10 24.26 39.86
CA ILE A 80 6.06 23.52 40.57
C ILE A 80 5.61 22.33 39.71
N LYS A 81 5.86 21.12 40.21
CA LYS A 81 5.40 19.85 39.61
C LYS A 81 3.88 19.84 39.47
N GLY A 82 3.41 19.76 38.22
CA GLY A 82 2.17 19.13 37.77
C GLY A 82 0.86 19.58 38.45
N LEU A 83 0.20 20.58 37.88
CA LEU A 83 -1.22 20.82 38.13
C LEU A 83 -2.04 19.65 37.57
N ALA A 84 -2.64 18.85 38.45
CA ALA A 84 -3.71 17.93 38.06
C ALA A 84 -4.93 18.76 37.62
N PRO A 85 -5.59 18.44 36.49
CA PRO A 85 -6.82 19.12 36.07
C PRO A 85 -7.98 18.70 36.98
N GLY A 86 -8.01 19.26 38.18
CA GLY A 86 -9.17 19.29 39.07
C GLY A 86 -9.93 20.60 38.84
N ALA A 87 -11.24 20.48 38.64
CA ALA A 87 -12.20 21.54 38.40
C ALA A 87 -11.80 22.91 38.97
N LEU A 88 -11.48 23.85 38.08
CA LEU A 88 -11.49 25.26 38.41
C LEU A 88 -12.95 25.68 38.54
N THR A 89 -13.55 25.38 39.68
CA THR A 89 -14.77 26.05 40.15
C THR A 89 -14.34 27.45 40.59
N GLN A 90 -14.63 28.44 39.74
CA GLN A 90 -14.50 29.85 40.05
C GLN A 90 -15.85 30.30 40.61
N ASP A 91 -15.89 30.58 41.90
CA ASP A 91 -16.93 31.37 42.58
C ASP A 91 -16.58 32.86 42.45
#